data_AF-A0A0X1L258-F1
#
_entry.id   AF-A0A0X1L258-F1
#
_cell.length_a   1.000
_cell.length_b   1.000
_cell.length_c   1.000
_cell.angle_alpha   90.00
_cell.angle_beta   90.00
_cell.angle_gamma   90.00
#
_symmetry.space_group_name_H-M   'P 1'
#
loop_
_entity.id
_entity.type
_entity.pdbx_description
1 polymer ?
#
loop_
_entity_poly.entity_id
_entity_poly.type
_entity_poly.pdbx_seq_one_letter_code
_entity_poly.pdbx_strand_id
1 'polypeptide(L)'
;MVSRHIPERLKKKIYQEANMTCPNCGERDVSTFEIHHIQPFVDVKKHEERNLILLCSNCHSKATVGELTEIEVLRLKVGLISSSSGQSKETMPSNVITLDSVKNHGVIANQVTLNNSPAKVVLLPAVGSIASSLKHQNYIKYLIDKYHAYKIVEVGKSNMKYPVFYNALKRKFGAKWDMVPIDRFLELSTYIQDRIEKTVLGKKLKAQGKKSYSTFEEYLAKNCS
;
A
#
# COMPACT_ATOMS: atom_id res chain seq x y z
N MET A 1 -39.27 6.98 30.41
CA MET A 1 -39.09 8.30 29.73
C MET A 1 -37.83 8.21 28.89
N VAL A 2 -37.90 8.44 27.58
CA VAL A 2 -36.70 8.37 26.71
C VAL A 2 -35.85 9.62 26.99
N SER A 3 -34.59 9.40 27.40
CA SER A 3 -33.65 10.49 27.64
C SER A 3 -33.37 11.25 26.35
N ARG A 4 -33.22 12.58 26.43
CA ARG A 4 -32.78 13.42 25.29
C ARG A 4 -31.32 13.18 24.90
N HIS A 5 -30.60 12.37 25.67
CA HIS A 5 -29.21 12.02 25.43
C HIS A 5 -29.08 11.03 24.27
N ILE A 6 -28.48 11.49 23.17
CA ILE A 6 -28.13 10.64 22.03
C ILE A 6 -27.04 9.65 22.45
N PRO A 7 -27.19 8.33 22.25
CA PRO A 7 -26.16 7.35 22.58
C PRO A 7 -24.83 7.63 21.88
N GLU A 8 -23.70 7.47 22.58
CA GLU A 8 -22.35 7.76 22.05
C GLU A 8 -22.03 7.02 20.75
N ARG A 9 -22.50 5.77 20.61
CA ARG A 9 -22.34 4.99 19.37
C ARG A 9 -23.00 5.68 18.18
N LEU A 10 -24.18 6.27 18.39
CA LEU A 10 -24.92 6.96 17.34
C LEU A 10 -24.27 8.30 17.02
N LYS A 11 -23.83 9.07 18.02
CA LYS A 11 -23.06 10.30 17.81
C LYS A 11 -21.85 10.06 16.91
N LYS A 12 -21.00 9.09 17.25
CA LYS A 12 -19.81 8.76 16.45
C LYS A 12 -20.16 8.44 14.99
N LYS A 13 -21.25 7.72 14.76
CA LYS A 13 -21.70 7.37 13.42
C LYS A 13 -22.12 8.60 12.60
N ILE A 14 -22.87 9.52 13.21
CA ILE A 14 -23.28 10.77 12.56
C ILE A 14 -22.08 11.66 12.24
N TYR A 15 -21.08 11.72 13.13
CA TYR A 15 -19.82 12.45 12.86
C TYR A 15 -19.01 11.85 11.71
N GLN A 16 -18.96 10.52 11.61
CA GLN A 16 -18.30 9.81 10.50
C GLN A 16 -19.05 10.00 9.18
N GLU A 17 -20.37 9.91 9.21
CA GLU A 17 -21.24 10.08 8.03
C GLU A 17 -21.05 11.46 7.39
N ALA A 18 -20.91 12.50 8.21
CA ALA A 18 -20.67 13.87 7.75
C ALA A 18 -19.19 14.15 7.43
N ASN A 19 -18.30 13.15 7.52
CA ASN A 19 -16.85 13.29 7.34
C ASN A 19 -16.27 14.47 8.14
N MET A 20 -16.72 14.64 9.39
CA MET A 20 -16.32 15.74 10.28
C MET A 20 -16.48 17.14 9.66
N THR A 21 -17.48 17.32 8.79
CA THR A 21 -17.75 18.58 8.10
C THR A 21 -19.25 18.89 8.15
N CYS A 22 -19.62 20.16 8.29
CA CYS A 22 -21.01 20.58 8.18
C CYS A 22 -21.50 20.43 6.73
N PRO A 23 -22.54 19.63 6.44
CA PRO A 23 -23.01 19.37 5.08
C PRO A 23 -23.66 20.60 4.41
N ASN A 24 -24.13 21.57 5.20
CA ASN A 24 -24.78 22.77 4.66
C ASN A 24 -23.78 23.84 4.20
N CYS A 25 -22.72 24.10 4.98
CA CYS A 25 -21.81 25.23 4.73
C CYS A 25 -20.32 24.84 4.60
N GLY A 26 -19.97 23.57 4.85
CA GLY A 26 -18.59 23.09 4.73
C GLY A 26 -17.67 23.40 5.92
N GLU A 27 -18.21 23.93 7.03
CA GLU A 27 -17.44 24.17 8.26
C GLU A 27 -16.75 22.88 8.75
N ARG A 28 -15.49 22.99 9.21
CA ARG A 28 -14.65 21.87 9.65
C ARG A 28 -14.24 21.95 11.12
N ASP A 29 -14.54 23.05 11.81
CA ASP A 29 -14.27 23.17 13.24
C ASP A 29 -15.22 22.29 14.06
N VAL A 30 -14.66 21.19 14.57
CA VAL A 30 -15.34 20.17 15.36
C VAL A 30 -15.95 20.73 16.65
N SER A 31 -15.37 21.81 17.20
CA SER A 31 -15.86 22.42 18.44
C SER A 31 -17.23 23.09 18.29
N THR A 32 -17.60 23.41 17.04
CA THR A 32 -18.87 24.09 16.71
C THR A 32 -19.98 23.13 16.31
N PHE A 33 -19.75 21.81 16.32
CA PHE A 33 -20.72 20.84 15.79
C PHE A 33 -21.77 20.39 16.80
N GLU A 34 -23.01 20.39 16.34
CA GLU A 34 -24.21 19.97 17.05
C GLU A 34 -24.97 18.95 16.19
N ILE A 35 -25.64 17.98 16.84
CA ILE A 35 -26.47 17.00 16.13
C ILE A 35 -27.90 17.50 16.13
N HIS A 36 -28.44 17.75 14.94
CA HIS A 36 -29.82 18.16 14.73
C HIS A 36 -30.72 16.94 14.50
N HIS A 37 -31.94 16.98 15.03
CA HIS A 37 -33.01 16.07 14.64
C HIS A 37 -33.76 16.69 13.45
N ILE A 38 -33.85 15.98 12.33
CA ILE A 38 -34.52 16.47 11.11
C ILE A 38 -36.01 16.67 11.40
N GLN A 39 -36.68 15.63 11.90
CA GLN A 39 -37.99 15.72 12.51
C GLN A 39 -37.82 15.87 14.04
N PRO A 40 -38.48 16.86 14.68
CA PRO A 40 -38.30 17.16 16.10
C PRO A 40 -38.48 15.95 17.03
N PHE A 41 -37.60 15.83 18.03
CA PHE A 41 -37.64 14.71 18.99
C PHE A 41 -38.96 14.62 19.78
N VAL A 42 -39.66 15.75 19.95
CA VAL A 42 -40.97 15.79 20.62
C VAL A 42 -42.01 14.90 19.93
N ASP A 43 -41.90 14.77 18.60
CA ASP A 43 -42.85 14.03 17.77
C ASP A 43 -42.45 12.55 17.67
N VAL A 44 -41.17 12.28 17.41
CA VAL A 44 -40.69 10.91 17.16
C VAL A 44 -40.28 10.16 18.43
N LYS A 45 -39.90 10.86 19.50
CA LYS A 45 -39.43 10.32 20.80
C LYS A 45 -38.39 9.18 20.69
N LYS A 46 -37.64 9.14 19.58
CA LYS A 46 -36.65 8.11 19.25
C LYS A 46 -35.46 8.74 18.53
N HIS A 47 -34.26 8.25 18.85
CA HIS A 47 -33.04 8.64 18.15
C HIS A 47 -32.76 7.64 17.03
N GLU A 48 -33.12 8.00 15.80
CA GLU A 48 -32.82 7.21 14.62
C GLU A 48 -31.76 7.90 13.78
N GLU A 49 -30.79 7.14 13.30
CA GLU A 49 -29.70 7.66 12.46
C GLU A 49 -30.19 8.44 11.25
N ARG A 50 -31.26 7.95 10.60
CA ARG A 50 -31.86 8.61 9.43
C ARG A 50 -32.47 9.97 9.75
N ASN A 51 -32.84 10.18 11.01
CA ASN A 51 -33.45 11.40 11.51
C ASN A 51 -32.43 12.33 12.22
N LEU A 52 -31.13 12.03 12.12
CA LEU A 52 -30.08 12.83 12.75
C LEU A 52 -29.08 13.30 11.70
N ILE A 53 -28.61 14.54 11.83
CA ILE A 53 -27.60 15.12 10.95
C ILE A 53 -26.64 15.99 11.76
N LEU A 54 -25.38 16.03 11.34
CA LEU A 54 -24.38 16.92 11.92
C LEU A 54 -24.51 18.31 11.29
N LEU A 55 -24.56 19.37 12.09
CA LEU A 55 -24.52 20.76 11.63
C LEU A 55 -23.58 21.57 12.54
N CYS A 56 -22.99 22.66 12.05
CA CYS A 56 -22.34 23.63 12.94
C CYS A 56 -23.39 24.48 13.67
N SER A 57 -23.05 25.10 14.81
CA SER A 57 -23.98 25.87 15.64
C SER A 57 -24.76 26.91 14.82
N ASN A 58 -24.12 27.58 13.85
CA ASN A 58 -24.80 28.52 12.96
C ASN A 58 -25.87 27.87 12.07
N CYS A 59 -25.56 26.71 11.45
CA CYS A 59 -26.54 26.00 10.62
C CYS A 59 -27.62 25.30 11.46
N HIS A 60 -27.26 24.86 12.67
CA HIS A 60 -28.19 24.29 13.63
C HIS A 60 -29.23 25.33 14.08
N SER A 61 -28.81 26.57 14.37
CA SER A 61 -29.74 27.67 14.67
C SER A 61 -30.68 27.97 13.50
N LYS A 62 -30.16 28.02 12.26
CA LYS A 62 -30.98 28.24 11.05
C LYS A 62 -32.03 27.15 10.87
N ALA A 63 -31.66 25.88 11.11
CA ALA A 63 -32.61 24.77 11.06
C ALA A 63 -33.67 24.86 12.17
N THR A 64 -33.26 25.25 13.38
CA THR A 64 -34.18 25.40 14.53
C THR A 64 -35.21 26.50 14.33
N VAL A 65 -34.83 27.62 13.69
CA VAL A 65 -35.73 28.75 13.39
C VAL A 65 -36.55 28.53 12.11
N GLY A 66 -36.22 27.50 11.32
CA GLY A 66 -36.90 27.16 10.07
C GLY A 66 -36.40 27.94 8.84
N GLU A 67 -35.29 28.67 8.95
CA GLU A 67 -34.59 29.26 7.79
C GLU A 67 -33.95 28.19 6.90
N LEU A 68 -33.55 27.07 7.49
CA LEU A 68 -33.17 25.85 6.80
C LEU A 68 -34.29 24.82 7.01
N THR A 69 -35.12 24.62 5.99
CA THR A 69 -36.34 23.82 6.09
C THR A 69 -36.03 22.35 6.30
N GLU A 70 -36.98 21.60 6.90
CA GLU A 70 -36.84 20.15 7.11
C GLU A 70 -36.51 19.40 5.81
N ILE A 71 -37.10 19.83 4.69
CA ILE A 71 -36.85 19.25 3.35
C ILE A 71 -35.41 19.49 2.90
N GLU A 72 -34.87 20.68 3.15
CA GLU A 72 -33.47 21.01 2.82
C GLU A 72 -32.50 20.21 3.68
N VAL A 73 -32.75 20.11 4.99
CA VAL A 73 -31.97 19.29 5.90
C VAL A 73 -32.02 17.81 5.50
N LEU A 74 -33.20 17.32 5.12
CA LEU A 74 -33.38 15.95 4.62
C LEU A 74 -32.60 15.71 3.33
N ARG A 75 -32.58 16.67 2.40
CA ARG A 75 -31.77 16.57 1.18
C ARG A 75 -30.27 16.50 1.49
N LEU A 76 -29.79 17.29 2.45
CA LEU A 76 -28.40 17.22 2.91
C LEU A 76 -28.09 15.83 3.49
N LYS A 77 -29.00 15.28 4.31
CA LYS A 77 -28.87 13.93 4.86
C LYS A 77 -28.80 12.85 3.77
N VAL A 78 -29.70 12.92 2.79
CA VAL A 78 -29.69 12.00 1.63
C VAL A 78 -28.38 12.13 0.86
N GLY A 79 -27.89 13.35 0.65
CA GLY A 79 -26.60 13.60 0.00
C GLY A 79 -25.41 12.98 0.73
N LEU A 80 -25.40 12.99 2.06
CA LEU A 80 -24.36 12.32 2.87
C LEU A 80 -24.45 10.80 2.75
N ILE A 81 -25.65 10.24 2.82
CA ILE A 81 -25.89 8.80 2.62
C ILE A 81 -25.43 8.38 1.21
N SER A 82 -25.76 9.17 0.18
CA SER A 82 -25.36 8.91 -1.20
C SER A 82 -23.86 9.10 -1.44
N SER A 83 -23.20 10.05 -0.78
CA SER A 83 -21.75 10.28 -0.92
C SER A 83 -20.90 9.26 -0.15
N SER A 84 -21.46 8.65 0.89
CA SER A 84 -20.90 7.43 1.50
C SER A 84 -20.99 6.20 0.58
N SER A 85 -21.69 6.32 -0.57
CA SER A 85 -21.77 5.31 -1.64
C SER A 85 -20.57 5.36 -2.61
N GLY A 86 -19.42 5.83 -2.14
CA GLY A 86 -18.09 5.39 -2.60
C GLY A 86 -17.68 4.02 -2.04
N GLN A 87 -18.59 3.30 -1.37
CA GLN A 87 -18.61 1.84 -1.22
C GLN A 87 -20.06 1.33 -1.25
N SER A 88 -20.61 1.15 -2.44
CA SER A 88 -21.83 0.35 -2.61
C SER A 88 -21.50 -1.14 -2.50
N LYS A 89 -21.71 -1.73 -1.32
CA LYS A 89 -22.14 -3.14 -1.26
C LYS A 89 -23.66 -3.14 -1.22
N GLU A 90 -24.26 -3.35 -2.39
CA GLU A 90 -25.63 -3.81 -2.48
C GLU A 90 -25.73 -5.15 -1.73
N THR A 91 -26.65 -5.24 -0.77
CA THR A 91 -27.09 -6.53 -0.22
C THR A 91 -27.96 -7.23 -1.27
N MET A 92 -27.31 -7.83 -2.26
CA MET A 92 -27.81 -8.98 -3.00
C MET A 92 -27.41 -10.25 -2.22
N PRO A 93 -28.14 -11.39 -2.37
CA PRO A 93 -27.92 -12.59 -1.58
C PRO A 93 -26.44 -12.99 -1.53
N SER A 94 -25.99 -13.36 -0.33
CA SER A 94 -24.60 -13.43 0.16
C SER A 94 -23.63 -14.37 -0.57
N ASN A 95 -23.95 -14.85 -1.77
CA ASN A 95 -23.27 -15.99 -2.39
C ASN A 95 -22.83 -15.74 -3.85
N VAL A 96 -22.62 -14.49 -4.28
CA VAL A 96 -22.13 -14.18 -5.65
C VAL A 96 -20.70 -13.67 -5.60
N ILE A 97 -19.78 -14.37 -6.27
CA ILE A 97 -18.39 -13.96 -6.49
C ILE A 97 -18.27 -13.47 -7.93
N THR A 98 -18.07 -12.17 -8.13
CA THR A 98 -17.84 -11.58 -9.46
C THR A 98 -16.35 -11.58 -9.78
N LEU A 99 -15.97 -12.16 -10.92
CA LEU A 99 -14.59 -12.27 -11.40
C LEU A 99 -14.46 -11.55 -12.75
N ASP A 100 -14.24 -10.25 -12.72
CA ASP A 100 -14.03 -9.48 -13.94
C ASP A 100 -12.63 -9.79 -14.51
N SER A 101 -12.60 -10.29 -15.75
CA SER A 101 -11.38 -10.54 -16.55
C SER A 101 -10.57 -11.82 -16.25
N VAL A 102 -11.19 -12.91 -15.77
CA VAL A 102 -10.50 -14.20 -15.58
C VAL A 102 -10.98 -15.25 -16.59
N LYS A 103 -10.07 -15.86 -17.36
CA LYS A 103 -10.37 -17.07 -18.15
C LYS A 103 -10.50 -18.27 -17.20
N ASN A 104 -11.72 -18.62 -16.83
CA ASN A 104 -12.01 -19.77 -15.98
C ASN A 104 -12.47 -20.98 -16.82
N HIS A 105 -11.92 -22.17 -16.56
CA HIS A 105 -12.25 -23.41 -17.27
C HIS A 105 -13.19 -24.33 -16.46
N GLY A 106 -13.95 -23.78 -15.52
CA GLY A 106 -14.78 -24.50 -14.56
C GLY A 106 -13.99 -24.86 -13.31
N VAL A 107 -14.36 -24.29 -12.16
CA VAL A 107 -13.77 -24.60 -10.86
C VAL A 107 -14.90 -25.07 -9.95
N ILE A 108 -14.78 -26.29 -9.40
CA ILE A 108 -15.69 -26.84 -8.38
C ILE A 108 -14.86 -27.03 -7.10
N ALA A 109 -15.18 -26.26 -6.06
CA ALA A 109 -14.50 -26.33 -4.77
C ALA A 109 -15.46 -26.00 -3.62
N ASN A 110 -15.20 -26.56 -2.43
CA ASN A 110 -16.04 -26.36 -1.24
C ASN A 110 -15.77 -25.02 -0.53
N GLN A 111 -14.60 -24.42 -0.77
CA GLN A 111 -14.21 -23.10 -0.27
C GLN A 111 -13.26 -22.43 -1.26
N VAL A 112 -13.49 -21.16 -1.57
CA VAL A 112 -12.60 -20.32 -2.41
C VAL A 112 -12.07 -19.18 -1.55
N THR A 113 -10.75 -19.06 -1.41
CA THR A 113 -10.10 -18.01 -0.63
C THR A 113 -9.35 -17.07 -1.57
N LEU A 114 -9.72 -15.79 -1.58
CA LEU A 114 -9.06 -14.75 -2.38
C LEU A 114 -8.17 -13.88 -1.48
N ASN A 115 -6.86 -14.04 -1.58
CA ASN A 115 -5.89 -13.20 -0.86
C ASN A 115 -5.49 -12.02 -1.75
N ASN A 116 -6.11 -10.86 -1.54
CA ASN A 116 -5.69 -9.65 -2.22
C ASN A 116 -4.44 -9.10 -1.52
N SER A 117 -3.26 -9.33 -2.11
CA SER A 117 -2.03 -8.69 -1.62
C SER A 117 -2.08 -7.21 -1.98
N PRO A 118 -1.79 -6.27 -1.06
CA PRO A 118 -1.79 -4.85 -1.39
C PRO A 118 -0.87 -4.61 -2.59
N ALA A 119 -1.31 -3.74 -3.51
CA ALA A 119 -0.52 -3.37 -4.67
C ALA A 119 0.86 -2.92 -4.20
N LYS A 120 1.90 -3.57 -4.74
CA LYS A 120 3.29 -3.31 -4.35
C LYS A 120 3.60 -1.84 -4.60
N VAL A 121 3.78 -1.06 -3.53
CA VAL A 121 4.21 0.35 -3.63
C VAL A 121 5.52 0.39 -4.42
N VAL A 122 5.48 0.99 -5.61
CA VAL A 122 6.66 1.15 -6.46
C VAL A 122 7.45 2.33 -5.92
N LEU A 123 8.39 2.07 -5.01
CA LEU A 123 9.33 3.09 -4.54
C LEU A 123 10.22 3.51 -5.71
N LEU A 124 10.26 4.81 -6.03
CA LEU A 124 11.15 5.34 -7.06
C LEU A 124 12.61 5.17 -6.61
N PRO A 125 13.54 4.82 -7.53
CA PRO A 125 14.96 4.73 -7.20
C PRO A 125 15.50 6.05 -6.65
N ALA A 126 16.28 6.01 -5.57
CA ALA A 126 16.94 7.20 -5.04
C ALA A 126 17.87 7.79 -6.11
N VAL A 127 17.76 9.10 -6.37
CA VAL A 127 18.59 9.80 -7.37
C VAL A 127 20.06 9.64 -6.99
N GLY A 128 20.90 9.24 -7.95
CA GLY A 128 22.35 9.01 -7.72
C GLY A 128 22.70 7.66 -7.09
N SER A 129 21.72 6.80 -6.78
CA SER A 129 21.99 5.40 -6.37
C SER A 129 22.24 4.49 -7.56
N ILE A 130 22.88 3.33 -7.34
CA ILE A 130 23.05 2.29 -8.35
C ILE A 130 21.70 1.88 -8.96
N ALA A 131 20.63 1.86 -8.18
CA ALA A 131 19.26 1.59 -8.66
C ALA A 131 18.76 2.61 -9.69
N SER A 132 19.30 3.83 -9.72
CA SER A 132 18.91 4.83 -10.72
C SER A 132 19.50 4.57 -12.11
N SER A 133 20.60 3.81 -12.20
CA SER A 133 21.23 3.45 -13.48
C SER A 133 21.00 1.99 -13.82
N LEU A 134 20.12 1.73 -14.79
CA LEU A 134 19.75 0.38 -15.23
C LEU A 134 20.98 -0.49 -15.58
N LYS A 135 21.97 0.10 -16.26
CA LYS A 135 23.22 -0.58 -16.67
C LYS A 135 24.02 -1.07 -15.45
N HIS A 136 24.25 -0.19 -14.49
CA HIS A 136 25.01 -0.51 -13.28
C HIS A 136 24.26 -1.50 -12.39
N GLN A 137 22.95 -1.28 -12.19
CA GLN A 137 22.09 -2.17 -11.42
C GLN A 137 22.09 -3.60 -12.00
N ASN A 138 21.91 -3.73 -13.32
CA ASN A 138 21.88 -5.02 -14.00
C ASN A 138 23.21 -5.75 -13.90
N TYR A 139 24.33 -5.03 -14.02
CA TYR A 139 25.65 -5.63 -13.86
C TYR A 139 25.90 -6.14 -12.44
N ILE A 140 25.57 -5.34 -11.42
CA ILE A 140 25.69 -5.78 -10.02
C ILE A 140 24.80 -7.00 -9.76
N LYS A 141 23.56 -6.99 -10.28
CA LYS A 141 22.66 -8.14 -10.19
C LYS A 141 23.26 -9.38 -10.84
N TYR A 142 23.83 -9.26 -12.04
CA TYR A 142 24.54 -10.35 -12.72
C TYR A 142 25.66 -10.93 -11.85
N LEU A 143 26.49 -10.09 -11.22
CA LEU A 143 27.57 -10.55 -10.35
C LEU A 143 27.04 -11.28 -9.11
N ILE A 144 25.98 -10.76 -8.48
CA ILE A 144 25.32 -11.40 -7.33
C ILE A 144 24.78 -12.79 -7.74
N ASP A 145 24.08 -12.87 -8.86
CA ASP A 145 23.51 -14.13 -9.37
C ASP A 145 24.62 -15.14 -9.71
N LYS A 146 25.74 -14.67 -10.27
CA LYS A 146 26.94 -15.49 -10.55
C LYS A 146 27.57 -16.03 -9.27
N TYR A 147 27.74 -15.20 -8.25
CA TYR A 147 28.23 -15.62 -6.94
C TYR A 147 27.33 -16.70 -6.33
N HIS A 148 26.01 -16.51 -6.37
CA HIS A 148 25.06 -17.50 -5.86
C HIS A 148 25.15 -18.82 -6.62
N ALA A 149 25.21 -18.79 -7.95
CA ALA A 149 25.39 -20.00 -8.76
C ALA A 149 26.64 -20.78 -8.34
N TYR A 150 27.77 -20.10 -8.12
CA TYR A 150 29.02 -20.75 -7.71
C TYR A 150 28.94 -21.27 -6.28
N LYS A 151 28.31 -20.52 -5.38
CA LYS A 151 28.16 -20.95 -3.99
C LYS A 151 27.20 -22.14 -3.86
N ILE A 152 26.14 -22.21 -4.67
CA ILE A 152 25.24 -23.37 -4.73
C ILE A 152 25.99 -24.64 -5.12
N VAL A 153 26.93 -24.57 -6.06
CA VAL A 153 27.76 -25.74 -6.42
C VAL A 153 28.67 -26.15 -5.25
N GLU A 154 29.13 -25.20 -4.45
CA GLU A 154 30.00 -25.45 -3.30
C GLU A 154 29.28 -26.02 -2.08
N VAL A 155 28.11 -25.46 -1.70
CA VAL A 155 27.40 -25.85 -0.46
C VAL A 155 26.16 -26.72 -0.71
N GLY A 156 25.70 -26.81 -1.95
CA GLY A 156 24.42 -27.42 -2.32
C GLY A 156 23.24 -26.45 -2.20
N LYS A 157 22.19 -26.67 -3.01
CA LYS A 157 21.00 -25.79 -3.07
C LYS A 157 20.26 -25.68 -1.74
N SER A 158 20.19 -26.77 -0.96
CA SER A 158 19.51 -26.82 0.34
C SER A 158 20.22 -26.03 1.43
N ASN A 159 21.55 -25.95 1.39
CA ASN A 159 22.35 -25.26 2.41
C ASN A 159 22.66 -23.79 2.05
N MET A 160 22.19 -23.30 0.89
CA MET A 160 22.50 -21.97 0.40
C MET A 160 21.77 -20.88 1.19
N LYS A 161 22.52 -20.13 2.00
CA LYS A 161 22.00 -19.01 2.81
C LYS A 161 22.20 -17.67 2.09
N TYR A 162 21.33 -17.35 1.14
CA TYR A 162 21.36 -16.07 0.40
C TYR A 162 21.44 -14.80 1.30
N PRO A 163 20.70 -14.71 2.43
CA PRO A 163 20.73 -13.51 3.26
C PRO A 163 22.11 -13.17 3.84
N VAL A 164 22.98 -14.17 4.05
CA VAL A 164 24.34 -13.95 4.59
C VAL A 164 25.16 -13.07 3.65
N PHE A 165 25.01 -13.26 2.34
CA PHE A 165 25.72 -12.46 1.36
C PHE A 165 25.20 -11.03 1.30
N TYR A 166 23.88 -10.85 1.27
CA TYR A 166 23.26 -9.53 1.32
C TYR A 166 23.60 -8.76 2.60
N ASN A 167 23.63 -9.44 3.74
CA ASN A 167 24.03 -8.83 5.02
C ASN A 167 25.52 -8.43 5.02
N ALA A 168 26.39 -9.18 4.34
CA ALA A 168 27.79 -8.80 4.19
C ALA A 168 27.94 -7.52 3.34
N LEU A 169 27.17 -7.40 2.25
CA LEU A 169 27.12 -6.17 1.45
C LEU A 169 26.59 -5.00 2.28
N LYS A 170 25.48 -5.19 3.00
CA LYS A 170 24.89 -4.17 3.86
C LYS A 170 25.87 -3.70 4.95
N ARG A 171 26.60 -4.62 5.58
CA ARG A 171 27.60 -4.27 6.61
C ARG A 171 28.77 -3.47 6.05
N LYS A 172 29.22 -3.75 4.83
CA LYS A 172 30.35 -3.04 4.22
C LYS A 172 29.96 -1.66 3.67
N PHE A 173 28.81 -1.57 3.02
CA PHE A 173 28.40 -0.34 2.32
C PHE A 173 27.42 0.52 3.13
N GLY A 174 26.93 0.04 4.28
CA GLY A 174 25.98 0.75 5.15
C GLY A 174 24.53 0.73 4.62
N ALA A 175 24.33 0.37 3.36
CA ALA A 175 23.04 0.36 2.68
C ALA A 175 22.80 -0.95 1.94
N LYS A 176 21.55 -1.17 1.51
CA LYS A 176 21.23 -2.23 0.56
C LYS A 176 21.99 -1.96 -0.75
N TRP A 177 22.46 -3.01 -1.42
CA TRP A 177 23.36 -2.91 -2.58
C TRP A 177 22.81 -2.04 -3.73
N ASP A 178 21.49 -1.96 -3.87
CA ASP A 178 20.79 -1.16 -4.88
C ASP A 178 20.74 0.34 -4.51
N MET A 179 20.75 0.66 -3.22
CA MET A 179 20.74 2.01 -2.68
C MET A 179 22.15 2.60 -2.47
N VAL A 180 23.21 1.87 -2.84
CA VAL A 180 24.59 2.37 -2.77
C VAL A 180 24.76 3.51 -3.80
N PRO A 181 25.44 4.63 -3.47
CA PRO A 181 25.74 5.68 -4.43
C PRO A 181 26.53 5.17 -5.65
N ILE A 182 26.25 5.73 -6.83
CA ILE A 182 26.89 5.31 -8.08
C ILE A 182 28.43 5.51 -8.04
N ASP A 183 28.92 6.50 -7.29
CA ASP A 183 30.35 6.76 -7.12
C ASP A 183 31.11 5.57 -6.49
N ARG A 184 30.40 4.74 -5.72
CA ARG A 184 30.95 3.53 -5.08
C ARG A 184 30.73 2.27 -5.92
N PHE A 185 30.27 2.40 -7.16
CA PHE A 185 30.01 1.27 -8.05
C PHE A 185 31.26 0.42 -8.26
N LEU A 186 32.42 1.04 -8.54
CA LEU A 186 33.66 0.32 -8.76
C LEU A 186 34.03 -0.51 -7.52
N GLU A 187 34.00 0.10 -6.34
CA GLU A 187 34.26 -0.56 -5.06
C GLU A 187 33.31 -1.75 -4.81
N LEU A 188 32.02 -1.57 -5.09
CA LEU A 188 31.00 -2.63 -4.96
C LEU A 188 31.24 -3.79 -5.92
N SER A 189 31.50 -3.48 -7.19
CA SER A 189 31.73 -4.48 -8.22
C SER A 189 32.98 -5.32 -7.93
N THR A 190 34.12 -4.67 -7.61
CA THR A 190 35.36 -5.34 -7.23
C THR A 190 35.18 -6.19 -5.96
N TYR A 191 34.40 -5.71 -4.98
CA TYR A 191 34.12 -6.50 -3.79
C TYR A 191 33.35 -7.78 -4.10
N ILE A 192 32.33 -7.72 -4.96
CA ILE A 192 31.56 -8.91 -5.35
C ILE A 192 32.44 -9.85 -6.19
N GLN A 193 33.24 -9.31 -7.11
CA GLN A 193 34.19 -10.06 -7.91
C GLN A 193 35.19 -10.85 -7.05
N ASP A 194 35.83 -10.21 -6.06
CA ASP A 194 36.73 -10.88 -5.10
C ASP A 194 36.02 -12.03 -4.35
N ARG A 195 34.73 -11.83 -4.00
CA ARG A 195 33.92 -12.88 -3.37
C ARG A 195 33.63 -14.04 -4.31
N ILE A 196 33.44 -13.80 -5.60
CA ILE A 196 33.30 -14.84 -6.63
C ILE A 196 34.61 -15.62 -6.75
N GLU A 197 35.75 -14.93 -6.87
CA GLU A 197 37.07 -15.58 -7.00
C GLU A 197 37.41 -16.46 -5.79
N LYS A 198 36.94 -16.10 -4.59
CA LYS A 198 37.16 -16.88 -3.36
C LYS A 198 36.30 -18.15 -3.26
N THR A 199 35.28 -18.33 -4.10
CA THR A 199 34.50 -19.58 -4.15
C THR A 199 35.35 -20.73 -4.69
N VAL A 200 34.99 -21.98 -4.39
CA VAL A 200 35.73 -23.15 -4.88
C VAL A 200 35.81 -23.18 -6.41
N LEU A 201 34.70 -22.89 -7.10
CA LEU A 201 34.68 -22.80 -8.57
C LEU A 201 35.49 -21.61 -9.10
N GLY A 202 35.41 -20.45 -8.44
CA GLY A 202 36.22 -19.28 -8.80
C GLY A 202 37.71 -19.57 -8.74
N LYS A 203 38.18 -20.19 -7.65
CA LYS A 203 39.57 -20.62 -7.49
C LYS A 203 39.98 -21.63 -8.56
N LYS A 204 39.12 -22.62 -8.84
CA LYS A 204 39.38 -23.64 -9.87
C LYS A 204 39.49 -23.04 -11.28
N LEU A 205 38.59 -22.12 -11.64
CA LEU A 205 38.62 -21.45 -12.95
C LEU A 205 39.84 -20.54 -13.08
N LYS A 206 40.19 -19.81 -12.02
CA LYS A 206 41.40 -18.98 -11.96
C LYS A 206 42.66 -19.82 -12.15
N ALA A 207 42.75 -20.99 -11.50
CA ALA A 207 43.85 -21.94 -11.71
C ALA A 207 43.93 -22.47 -13.14
N GLN A 208 42.80 -22.54 -13.86
CA GLN A 208 42.72 -22.94 -15.28
C GLN A 208 42.90 -21.76 -16.25
N GLY A 209 43.19 -20.55 -15.78
CA GLY A 209 43.31 -19.35 -16.61
C GLY A 209 41.99 -18.89 -17.24
N LYS A 210 40.84 -19.41 -16.80
CA LYS A 210 39.51 -19.07 -17.32
C LYS A 210 38.87 -17.95 -16.51
N LYS A 211 38.23 -16.99 -17.19
CA LYS A 211 37.49 -15.89 -16.56
C LYS A 211 36.27 -16.43 -15.78
N SER A 212 36.14 -16.03 -14.51
CA SER A 212 35.02 -16.42 -13.63
C SER A 212 33.77 -15.56 -13.83
N TYR A 213 33.93 -14.36 -14.36
CA TYR A 213 32.87 -13.39 -14.61
C TYR A 213 33.28 -12.49 -15.79
N SER A 214 32.30 -11.81 -16.38
CA SER A 214 32.53 -10.77 -17.40
C SER A 214 32.80 -9.43 -16.73
N THR A 215 33.68 -8.61 -17.32
CA THR A 215 33.87 -7.21 -16.89
C THR A 215 32.62 -6.38 -17.17
N PHE A 216 32.57 -5.15 -16.65
CA PHE A 216 31.43 -4.27 -16.89
C PHE A 216 31.25 -3.97 -18.39
N GLU A 217 32.34 -3.65 -19.08
CA GLU A 217 32.33 -3.37 -20.52
C GLU A 217 31.91 -4.59 -21.34
N GLU A 218 32.47 -5.78 -21.03
CA GLU A 218 32.08 -7.04 -21.68
C GLU A 218 30.59 -7.37 -21.44
N TYR A 219 30.08 -7.07 -20.25
CA TYR A 219 28.67 -7.27 -19.92
C TYR A 219 27.76 -6.32 -20.71
N LEU A 220 28.15 -5.05 -20.85
CA LEU A 220 27.40 -4.09 -21.66
C LEU A 220 27.41 -4.46 -23.14
N ALA A 221 28.56 -4.84 -23.69
CA ALA A 221 28.66 -5.27 -25.08
C ALA A 221 27.76 -6.48 -25.40
N LYS A 222 27.53 -7.35 -24.42
CA LYS A 222 26.69 -8.55 -24.59
C LYS A 222 25.20 -8.32 -24.39
N ASN A 223 24.81 -7.40 -23.51
CA ASN A 223 23.41 -7.26 -23.06
C ASN A 223 22.78 -5.89 -23.33
N CYS A 224 23.52 -4.95 -23.91
CA CYS A 224 23.03 -3.61 -24.26
C CYS A 224 23.24 -3.25 -25.74
N SER A 225 23.50 -4.26 -26.58
CA SER A 225 23.48 -4.16 -28.05
C SER A 225 22.06 -4.14 -28.59
#